data_AF-A0A1F7MDR9-F1
#
_entry.id   AF-A0A1F7MDR9-F1
#
_cell.length_a   1.000
_cell.length_b   1.000
_cell.length_c   1.000
_cell.angle_alpha   90.00
_cell.angle_beta   90.00
_cell.angle_gamma   90.00
#
_symmetry.space_group_name_H-M   'P 1'
#
loop_
_entity.id
_entity.type
_entity.pdbx_description
1 polymer ?
#
loop_
_entity_poly.entity_id
_entity_poly.type
_entity_poly.pdbx_seq_one_letter_code
_entity_poly.pdbx_strand_id
1 'polypeptide(L)'
;MSVARRVTRAGVAIDPPAGPVPPPVPAVTEITYRGYRIEPESYYVNSTSWSPRAVVSRKTDEGWSRQTPLYSTKTTRFVTRDEADRCAIDVARAWIDTAVERLRS
;
A
#
# COMPACT_ATOMS: atom_id res chain seq x y z
N MET A 1 -5.13 -13.00 -60.72
CA MET A 1 -5.10 -11.53 -60.82
C MET A 1 -6.36 -10.99 -60.16
N SER A 2 -6.20 -10.01 -59.27
CA SER A 2 -7.07 -8.87 -58.91
C SER A 2 -8.49 -8.79 -59.50
N VAL A 3 -9.56 -8.29 -58.86
CA VAL A 3 -9.77 -7.51 -57.63
C VAL A 3 -11.29 -7.39 -57.38
N ALA A 4 -11.68 -7.45 -56.10
CA ALA A 4 -12.79 -6.78 -55.37
C ALA A 4 -14.23 -6.67 -55.94
N ARG A 5 -15.23 -6.91 -55.07
CA ARG A 5 -15.83 -5.85 -54.20
C ARG A 5 -16.90 -6.41 -53.25
N ARG A 6 -16.98 -5.74 -52.10
CA ARG A 6 -17.81 -5.99 -50.91
C ARG A 6 -19.31 -5.79 -51.17
N VAL A 7 -20.15 -6.57 -50.50
CA VAL A 7 -21.48 -6.13 -50.04
C VAL A 7 -21.64 -6.50 -48.57
N THR A 8 -21.93 -5.47 -47.80
CA THR A 8 -22.01 -5.35 -46.35
C THR A 8 -23.24 -6.08 -45.83
N ARG A 9 -23.08 -7.05 -44.91
CA ARG A 9 -24.19 -7.51 -44.06
C ARG A 9 -23.96 -6.94 -42.67
N ALA A 10 -24.88 -6.07 -42.27
CA ALA A 10 -24.97 -5.51 -40.93
C ALA A 10 -25.03 -6.65 -39.91
N GLY A 11 -23.92 -6.87 -39.21
CA GLY A 11 -23.88 -7.65 -37.98
C GLY A 11 -24.10 -6.68 -36.83
N VAL A 12 -25.25 -6.78 -36.19
CA VAL A 12 -25.51 -6.19 -34.88
C VAL A 12 -24.42 -6.72 -33.95
N ALA A 13 -23.43 -5.89 -33.64
CA ALA A 13 -22.52 -6.14 -32.55
C ALA A 13 -23.31 -5.85 -31.27
N ILE A 14 -23.86 -6.91 -30.68
CA ILE A 14 -24.32 -6.89 -29.30
C ILE A 14 -23.06 -6.64 -28.47
N ASP A 15 -22.97 -5.46 -27.87
CA ASP A 15 -21.97 -5.15 -26.85
C ASP A 15 -21.96 -6.30 -25.83
N PRO A 16 -20.80 -6.87 -25.46
CA PRO A 16 -20.76 -7.73 -24.29
C PRO A 16 -21.21 -6.90 -23.09
N PRO A 17 -22.12 -7.40 -22.23
CA PRO A 17 -22.48 -6.66 -21.03
C PRO A 17 -21.20 -6.43 -20.26
N ALA A 18 -20.90 -5.16 -19.98
CA ALA A 18 -19.79 -4.77 -19.12
C ALA A 18 -19.92 -5.60 -17.84
N GLY A 19 -19.09 -6.64 -17.73
CA GLY A 19 -18.96 -7.40 -16.49
C GLY A 19 -18.68 -6.39 -15.39
N PRO A 20 -19.19 -6.61 -14.16
CA PRO A 20 -19.02 -5.65 -13.08
C PRO A 20 -17.53 -5.32 -12.98
N VAL A 21 -17.18 -4.08 -13.32
CA VAL A 21 -15.83 -3.56 -13.11
C VAL A 21 -15.58 -3.79 -11.64
N PRO A 22 -14.60 -4.64 -11.27
CA PRO A 22 -14.30 -4.83 -9.86
C PRO A 22 -14.05 -3.43 -9.29
N PRO A 23 -14.64 -3.09 -8.12
CA PRO A 23 -14.39 -1.80 -7.52
C PRO A 23 -12.87 -1.62 -7.46
N PRO A 24 -12.32 -0.42 -7.75
CA PRO A 24 -10.91 -0.20 -7.62
C PRO A 24 -10.53 -0.64 -6.22
N VAL A 25 -9.76 -1.74 -6.13
CA VAL A 25 -9.18 -2.19 -4.88
C VAL A 25 -8.54 -0.94 -4.31
N PRO A 26 -8.90 -0.48 -3.09
CA PRO A 26 -8.34 0.76 -2.57
C PRO A 26 -6.85 0.60 -2.69
N ALA A 27 -6.24 1.43 -3.54
CA ALA A 27 -4.81 1.42 -3.74
C ALA A 27 -4.27 1.69 -2.34
N VAL A 28 -3.78 0.63 -1.69
CA VAL A 28 -3.03 0.75 -0.43
C VAL A 28 -1.95 1.72 -0.81
N THR A 29 -2.14 2.98 -0.40
CA THR A 29 -1.36 4.07 -0.93
C THR A 29 0.03 3.77 -0.44
N GLU A 30 0.94 3.36 -1.32
CA GLU A 30 2.26 2.92 -0.90
C GLU A 30 2.95 4.12 -0.24
N ILE A 31 3.00 4.12 1.09
CA ILE A 31 3.62 5.20 1.85
C ILE A 31 5.12 4.97 1.71
N THR A 32 5.79 5.87 1.02
CA THR A 32 7.25 5.82 0.87
C THR A 32 7.89 7.00 1.57
N TYR A 33 9.06 6.78 2.19
CA TYR A 33 9.81 7.79 2.90
C TYR A 33 11.32 7.48 2.84
N ARG A 34 12.12 8.40 2.32
CA ARG A 34 13.59 8.28 2.17
C ARG A 34 14.08 6.95 1.56
N GLY A 35 13.36 6.42 0.56
CA GLY A 35 13.70 5.15 -0.10
C GLY A 35 13.22 3.89 0.63
N TYR A 36 12.50 4.05 1.73
CA TYR A 36 11.80 2.98 2.43
C TYR A 36 10.30 3.00 2.10
N ARG A 37 9.67 1.84 2.14
CA ARG A 37 8.22 1.65 2.13
C ARG A 37 7.76 1.44 3.56
N ILE A 38 6.66 2.09 3.94
CA ILE A 38 6.04 2.01 5.26
C ILE A 38 4.67 1.36 5.07
N GLU A 39 4.41 0.29 5.80
CA GLU A 39 3.15 -0.43 5.82
C GLU A 39 2.54 -0.35 7.21
N PRO A 40 1.50 0.48 7.42
CA PRO A 40 0.76 0.50 8.67
C PRO A 40 0.04 -0.83 8.86
N GLU A 41 0.41 -1.54 9.91
CA GLU A 41 -0.16 -2.82 10.34
C GLU A 41 -0.70 -2.70 11.79
N SER A 42 -1.34 -1.57 12.12
CA SER A 42 -1.93 -1.39 13.45
C SER A 42 -2.94 -2.49 13.73
N TYR A 43 -2.91 -2.99 14.96
CA TYR A 43 -3.67 -4.17 15.35
C TYR A 43 -4.50 -3.89 16.60
N TYR A 44 -5.61 -4.60 16.70
CA TYR A 44 -6.52 -4.49 17.83
C TYR A 44 -5.97 -5.27 19.02
N VAL A 45 -5.75 -4.61 20.15
CA VAL A 45 -5.12 -5.23 21.34
C VAL A 45 -6.16 -5.71 22.34
N ASN A 46 -7.26 -4.99 22.47
CA ASN A 46 -8.38 -5.36 23.33
C ASN A 46 -9.68 -4.78 22.74
N SER A 47 -10.82 -5.09 23.35
CA SER A 47 -12.17 -4.70 22.92
C SER A 47 -12.43 -3.20 22.79
N THR A 48 -11.46 -2.33 23.05
CA THR A 48 -11.62 -0.87 22.98
C THR A 48 -10.48 -0.13 22.30
N SER A 49 -9.40 -0.80 21.90
CA SER A 49 -8.19 -0.06 21.52
C SER A 49 -7.26 -0.73 20.50
N TRP A 50 -6.68 0.12 19.68
CA TRP A 50 -5.70 -0.17 18.65
C TRP A 50 -4.29 0.17 19.12
N SER A 51 -3.33 -0.69 18.79
CA SER A 51 -1.91 -0.44 19.00
C SER A 51 -1.23 -0.13 17.66
N PRO A 52 -0.41 0.92 17.61
CA PRO A 52 0.30 1.31 16.40
C PRO A 52 1.40 0.31 16.08
N ARG A 53 1.43 -0.14 14.83
CA ARG A 53 2.49 -0.98 14.29
C ARG A 53 2.72 -0.64 12.84
N ALA A 54 3.98 -0.52 12.44
CA ALA A 54 4.35 -0.31 11.04
C ALA A 54 5.46 -1.30 10.66
N VAL A 55 5.41 -1.81 9.44
CA VAL A 55 6.50 -2.58 8.85
C VAL A 55 7.24 -1.68 7.88
N VAL A 56 8.56 -1.69 7.93
CA VAL A 56 9.40 -0.83 7.08
C VAL A 56 10.22 -1.70 6.15
N SER A 57 10.03 -1.56 4.85
CA SER A 57 10.73 -2.35 3.83
C SER A 57 11.70 -1.46 3.07
N ARG A 58 12.91 -1.96 2.78
CA ARG A 58 13.89 -1.26 1.92
C ARG A 58 13.86 -1.86 0.53
N LYS A 59 13.99 -1.03 -0.50
CA LYS A 59 14.20 -1.52 -1.86
C LYS A 59 15.64 -2.03 -2.01
N THR A 60 15.78 -3.26 -2.49
CA THR A 60 17.03 -3.89 -2.93
C THR A 60 16.91 -4.25 -4.41
N ASP A 61 18.01 -4.72 -5.01
CA ASP A 61 18.03 -5.09 -6.43
C ASP A 61 17.09 -6.27 -6.74
N GLU A 62 16.80 -7.10 -5.73
CA GLU A 62 15.88 -8.24 -5.78
C GLU A 62 14.42 -7.87 -5.48
N GLY A 63 14.13 -6.61 -5.14
CA GLY A 63 12.79 -6.11 -4.83
C GLY A 63 12.67 -5.46 -3.45
N TRP A 64 11.45 -5.39 -2.91
CA TRP A 64 11.24 -4.88 -1.55
C TRP A 64 11.61 -5.95 -0.53
N SER A 65 12.71 -5.73 0.19
CA SER A 65 13.07 -6.58 1.33
C SER A 65 12.26 -6.13 2.55
N ARG A 66 11.37 -7.02 3.04
CA ARG A 66 10.56 -6.76 4.23
C ARG A 66 11.48 -6.65 5.44
N GLN A 67 11.46 -5.50 6.10
CA GLN A 67 12.27 -5.30 7.30
C GLN A 67 11.44 -4.83 8.50
N THR A 68 12.02 -5.12 9.65
CA THR A 68 11.68 -4.74 11.02
C THR A 68 10.26 -4.25 11.28
N PRO A 69 9.41 -5.05 11.96
CA PRO A 69 8.19 -4.51 12.55
C PRO A 69 8.56 -3.49 13.62
N LEU A 70 8.08 -2.27 13.45
CA LEU A 70 8.22 -1.17 14.38
C LEU A 70 6.95 -1.02 15.20
N TYR A 71 7.16 -0.90 16.50
CA TYR A 71 6.12 -0.66 17.48
C TYR A 71 6.34 0.73 18.07
N SER A 72 5.26 1.42 18.43
CA SER A 72 5.41 2.58 19.29
C SER A 72 6.06 2.16 20.60
N THR A 73 7.11 2.87 21.00
CA THR A 73 7.72 2.73 22.34
C THR A 73 6.82 3.27 23.44
N LYS A 74 5.86 4.13 23.08
CA LYS A 74 4.84 4.63 23.99
C LYS A 74 3.73 3.58 24.09
N THR A 75 3.29 3.28 25.31
CA THR A 75 2.08 2.47 25.60
C THR A 75 0.77 3.15 25.16
N THR A 76 0.85 4.15 24.29
CA THR A 76 -0.28 4.88 23.75
C THR A 76 -1.17 3.92 22.97
N ARG A 77 -2.42 3.83 23.40
CA ARG A 77 -3.47 3.08 22.71
C ARG A 77 -4.45 4.07 22.09
N PHE A 78 -4.94 3.74 20.91
CA PHE A 78 -5.83 4.61 20.14
C PHE A 78 -7.23 4.04 20.07
N VAL A 79 -8.22 4.93 19.97
CA VAL A 79 -9.63 4.54 19.87
C VAL A 79 -9.93 4.01 18.47
N THR A 80 -9.24 4.55 17.46
CA THR A 80 -9.44 4.17 16.05
C THR A 80 -8.17 3.60 15.42
N ARG A 81 -8.35 2.77 14.40
CA ARG A 81 -7.25 2.24 13.58
C ARG A 81 -6.48 3.35 12.89
N ASP A 82 -7.18 4.33 12.33
CA ASP A 82 -6.56 5.44 11.58
C ASP A 82 -5.65 6.31 12.46
N GLU A 83 -6.00 6.52 13.72
CA GLU A 83 -5.13 7.18 14.70
C GLU A 83 -3.88 6.35 15.01
N ALA A 84 -4.06 5.03 15.19
CA ALA A 84 -2.94 4.12 15.39
C ALA A 84 -2.02 4.07 14.17
N ASP A 85 -2.58 4.04 12.96
CA ASP A 85 -1.82 4.01 11.71
C ASP A 85 -1.04 5.32 11.49
N ARG A 86 -1.64 6.49 11.78
CA ARG A 86 -0.91 7.77 11.76
C ARG A 86 0.26 7.76 12.73
N CYS A 87 0.05 7.29 13.96
CA CYS A 87 1.13 7.16 14.94
C CYS A 87 2.21 6.17 14.48
N ALA A 88 1.82 5.04 13.88
CA ALA A 88 2.74 4.04 13.37
C ALA A 88 3.62 4.60 12.24
N ILE A 89 3.06 5.43 11.36
CA ILE A 89 3.80 6.14 10.31
C ILE A 89 4.82 7.10 10.90
N ASP A 90 4.46 7.86 11.93
CA ASP A 90 5.39 8.79 12.58
C ASP A 90 6.55 8.06 13.28
N VAL A 91 6.25 6.93 13.93
CA VAL A 91 7.28 6.04 14.51
C VAL A 91 8.20 5.51 13.42
N ALA A 92 7.64 5.07 12.29
CA ALA A 92 8.42 4.59 11.16
C ALA A 92 9.34 5.67 10.57
N ARG A 93 8.84 6.90 10.42
CA ARG A 93 9.64 8.04 9.94
C ARG A 93 10.82 8.34 10.86
N ALA A 94 10.58 8.44 12.17
CA ALA A 94 11.63 8.69 13.15
C ALA A 94 12.71 7.58 13.17
N TRP A 95 12.29 6.33 13.02
CA TRP A 95 13.21 5.21 12.88
C TRP A 95 14.05 5.31 11.59
N ILE A 96 13.41 5.63 10.46
CA ILE A 96 14.09 5.80 9.17
C ILE A 96 15.10 6.96 9.23
N ASP A 97 14.73 8.10 9.82
CA ASP A 97 15.66 9.22 9.98
C ASP A 97 16.90 8.79 10.76
N THR A 98 16.72 8.06 11.87
CA THR A 98 17.85 7.52 12.65
C THR A 98 18.68 6.52 11.86
N ALA A 99 18.04 5.64 11.07
CA ALA A 99 18.72 4.65 10.24
C ALA A 99 19.53 5.30 9.11
N VAL A 100 19.01 6.36 8.50
CA VAL A 100 19.68 7.12 7.44
C VAL A 100 20.88 7.89 7.98
N GLU A 101 20.75 8.53 9.15
CA GLU A 101 21.88 9.24 9.77
C GLU A 101 23.03 8.29 10.14
N ARG A 102 22.71 7.09 10.66
CA ARG A 102 23.73 6.06 10.93
C ARG A 102 24.46 5.54 9.70
N LEU A 103 23.85 5.61 8.52
CA LEU A 103 24.49 5.19 7.28
C LEU A 103 25.45 6.27 6.74
N ARG A 104 25.28 7.52 7.18
CA ARG A 104 26.07 8.67 6.74
C ARG A 104 27.28 8.96 7.64
N SER A 105 27.26 8.47 8.87
CA SER A 105 28.37 8.52 9.84
C SER A 105 29.40 7.43 9.57
#